data_AF-A0A1L9WHS8-F1
#
_entry.id   AF-A0A1L9WHS8-F1
#
_cell.length_a   1.000
_cell.length_b   1.000
_cell.length_c   1.000
_cell.angle_alpha   90.00
_cell.angle_beta   90.00
_cell.angle_gamma   90.00
#
_symmetry.space_group_name_H-M   'P 1'
#
loop_
_entity.id
_entity.type
_entity.pdbx_description
1 polymer ?
#
loop_
_entity_poly.entity_id
_entity_poly.type
_entity_poly.pdbx_seq_one_letter_code
_entity_poly.pdbx_strand_id
1 'polypeptide(L)'
;MAFDCYCAICGVGFCGMHIEPPSEEALERRRRWIEKRCRALQAGENLAQLPRDSEEDANPVRSYDPRIVAWENISWLYKAHCLGMNQNATMGSAKAFLSDEGYYADVGELVVKTGSNSSRSSQKVYSCYGQGSDEAPGPVLPFHWCCFEILTHALTGSKDTKKVNLDVLYNVMSPLCNMKSSALDLSYGEDIQRAQGRYWECIPGVEYCATHPTDTPALPAYIQTNMESNSKLKIASAEIDLRERCPASPFGKLPLELVHQICMFLPGDDLKSLAQASLSVHLVTQDNLFWKKFMQWDMPWFWELQASKGQKLNDEVNYKQLYLWLDKLTTARYGMDDANLIGVANRRRIWGVCEELADRYHKGLAQASAVPIACASG
;
A
#
# COMPACT_ATOMS: atom_id res chain seq x y z
N MET A 1 8.42 26.12 12.83
CA MET A 1 7.09 25.52 13.08
C MET A 1 7.29 24.01 13.05
N ALA A 2 6.76 23.29 14.04
CA ALA A 2 6.87 21.84 14.13
C ALA A 2 5.78 21.19 13.27
N PHE A 3 6.15 20.19 12.47
CA PHE A 3 5.25 19.36 11.69
C PHE A 3 5.27 17.94 12.27
N ASP A 4 4.12 17.26 12.25
CA ASP A 4 4.07 15.83 12.46
C ASP A 4 4.99 15.09 11.50
N CYS A 5 5.42 13.91 11.90
CA CYS A 5 6.24 13.04 11.08
C CYS A 5 5.37 11.94 10.46
N TYR A 6 5.59 11.65 9.18
CA TYR A 6 4.86 10.62 8.45
C TYR A 6 5.75 9.44 8.10
N CYS A 7 5.17 8.26 8.01
CA CYS A 7 5.89 7.06 7.58
C CYS A 7 6.39 7.21 6.14
N ALA A 8 7.67 6.95 5.90
CA ALA A 8 8.32 7.09 4.60
C ALA A 8 7.71 6.17 3.54
N ILE A 9 7.04 5.09 3.94
CA ILE A 9 6.50 4.07 3.06
C ILE A 9 4.99 4.25 2.85
N CYS A 10 4.21 4.45 3.91
CA CYS A 10 2.75 4.53 3.80
C CYS A 10 2.18 5.95 3.88
N GLY A 11 2.98 6.94 4.27
CA GLY A 11 2.58 8.35 4.40
C GLY A 11 1.69 8.65 5.61
N VAL A 12 1.33 7.65 6.42
CA VAL A 12 0.46 7.82 7.59
C VAL A 12 1.27 8.32 8.79
N GLY A 13 0.66 9.16 9.63
CA GLY A 13 1.28 9.71 10.86
C GLY A 13 1.52 8.67 11.95
N PHE A 14 2.42 8.99 12.87
CA PHE A 14 2.73 8.17 14.05
C PHE A 14 1.94 8.57 15.31
N CYS A 15 1.09 9.59 15.20
CA CYS A 15 0.26 10.08 16.29
C CYS A 15 -1.02 10.73 15.73
N GLY A 16 -1.84 11.33 16.60
CA GLY A 16 -3.04 12.07 16.17
C GLY A 16 -4.22 11.22 15.71
N MET A 17 -4.16 9.89 15.88
CA MET A 17 -5.30 9.02 15.57
C MET A 17 -6.39 9.21 16.63
N HIS A 18 -7.58 9.60 16.19
CA HIS A 18 -8.72 9.88 17.04
C HIS A 18 -9.91 9.00 16.65
N ILE A 19 -10.37 8.17 17.58
CA ILE A 19 -11.57 7.34 17.43
C ILE A 19 -12.61 7.90 18.38
N GLU A 20 -13.78 8.26 17.87
CA GLU A 20 -14.86 8.79 18.70
C GLU A 20 -15.60 7.64 19.40
N PRO A 21 -16.05 7.82 20.66
CA PRO A 21 -16.87 6.83 21.33
C PRO A 21 -18.13 6.49 20.52
N PRO A 22 -18.55 5.21 20.50
CA PRO A 22 -19.72 4.81 19.75
C PRO A 22 -20.99 5.45 20.34
N SER A 23 -21.69 6.25 19.54
CA SER A 23 -23.05 6.75 19.84
C SER A 23 -23.87 6.78 18.55
N GLU A 24 -25.18 6.55 18.64
CA GLU A 24 -26.05 6.55 17.46
C GLU A 24 -26.01 7.90 16.72
N GLU A 25 -26.00 9.01 17.47
CA GLU A 25 -25.91 10.36 16.92
C GLU A 25 -24.59 10.60 16.16
N ALA A 26 -23.46 10.16 16.72
CA ALA A 26 -22.16 10.28 16.05
C ALA A 26 -22.07 9.41 14.78
N LEU A 27 -22.60 8.19 14.84
CA LEU A 27 -22.62 7.28 13.69
C LEU A 27 -23.49 7.83 12.56
N GLU A 28 -24.68 8.36 12.87
CA GLU A 28 -25.58 8.92 11.88
C GLU A 28 -25.02 10.22 11.27
N ARG A 29 -24.43 11.10 12.09
CA ARG A 29 -23.73 12.29 11.62
C ARG A 29 -22.59 11.94 10.65
N ARG A 30 -21.76 10.96 11.01
CA ARG A 30 -20.69 10.45 10.14
C ARG A 30 -21.25 9.89 8.84
N ARG A 31 -22.29 9.05 8.92
CA ARG A 31 -22.93 8.47 7.74
C ARG A 31 -23.38 9.54 6.75
N ARG A 32 -24.09 10.57 7.23
CA ARG A 32 -24.52 11.71 6.38
C ARG A 32 -23.33 12.45 5.78
N TRP A 33 -22.27 12.65 6.56
CA TRP A 33 -21.04 13.31 6.12
C TRP A 33 -20.35 12.49 5.01
N ILE A 34 -20.24 11.17 5.15
CA ILE A 34 -19.66 10.26 4.14
C ILE A 34 -20.55 10.26 2.89
N GLU A 35 -21.87 10.07 3.04
CA GLU A 35 -22.82 10.03 1.93
C GLU A 35 -22.80 11.31 1.09
N LYS A 36 -22.75 12.49 1.73
CA LYS A 36 -22.64 13.80 1.04
C LYS A 36 -21.38 13.87 0.18
N ARG A 37 -20.23 13.47 0.72
CA ARG A 37 -18.93 13.49 0.02
C ARG A 37 -18.84 12.42 -1.06
N CYS A 38 -19.41 11.23 -0.85
CA CYS A 38 -19.53 10.21 -1.88
C CYS A 38 -20.34 10.71 -3.09
N ARG A 39 -21.46 11.42 -2.86
CA ARG A 39 -22.26 12.03 -3.94
C ARG A 39 -21.47 13.10 -4.71
N ALA A 40 -20.71 13.93 -4.00
CA ALA A 40 -19.86 14.94 -4.63
C ALA A 40 -18.77 14.31 -5.52
N LEU A 41 -18.09 13.27 -5.04
CA LEU A 41 -17.13 12.49 -5.85
C LEU A 41 -17.79 11.90 -7.10
N GLN A 42 -19.01 11.36 -6.98
CA GLN A 42 -19.77 10.83 -8.11
C GLN A 42 -20.17 11.91 -9.13
N ALA A 43 -20.33 13.15 -8.68
CA ALA A 43 -20.58 14.32 -9.53
C ALA A 43 -19.30 14.91 -10.15
N GLY A 44 -18.12 14.36 -9.85
CA GLY A 44 -16.83 14.86 -10.32
C GLY A 44 -16.34 16.10 -9.56
N GLU A 45 -16.91 16.40 -8.40
CA GLU A 45 -16.49 17.52 -7.56
C GLU A 45 -15.23 17.18 -6.76
N ASN A 46 -14.38 18.19 -6.53
CA ASN A 46 -13.19 18.03 -5.71
C ASN A 46 -13.53 18.14 -4.22
N LEU A 47 -13.26 17.09 -3.44
CA LEU A 47 -13.50 17.07 -1.99
C LEU A 47 -12.80 18.18 -1.20
N ALA A 48 -11.68 18.72 -1.70
CA ALA A 48 -10.96 19.83 -1.08
C ALA A 48 -11.73 21.16 -1.17
N GLN A 49 -12.65 21.28 -2.12
CA GLN A 49 -13.50 22.47 -2.31
C GLN A 49 -14.80 22.40 -1.51
N LEU A 50 -15.16 21.21 -1.01
CA LEU A 50 -16.32 21.07 -0.13
C LEU A 50 -16.02 21.72 1.21
N PRO A 51 -16.98 22.47 1.78
CA PRO A 51 -16.86 22.98 3.14
C PRO A 51 -16.48 21.82 4.08
N ARG A 52 -15.30 21.93 4.68
CA ARG A 52 -15.04 21.28 5.96
C ARG A 52 -15.97 21.98 6.93
N ASP A 53 -16.81 21.23 7.63
CA ASP A 53 -17.85 21.68 8.57
C ASP A 53 -17.62 23.13 9.04
N SER A 54 -18.60 24.03 8.83
CA SER A 54 -18.45 25.45 9.14
C SER A 54 -17.92 25.65 10.56
N GLU A 55 -17.15 26.69 10.84
CA GLU A 55 -16.67 27.00 12.21
C GLU A 55 -17.81 27.10 13.25
N GLU A 56 -19.06 27.21 12.79
CA GLU A 56 -20.30 27.21 13.56
C GLU A 56 -20.89 25.81 13.85
N ASP A 57 -20.34 24.74 13.28
CA ASP A 57 -20.83 23.38 13.49
C ASP A 57 -20.32 22.87 14.85
N ALA A 58 -21.22 22.79 15.83
CA ALA A 58 -20.88 22.51 17.22
C ALA A 58 -20.15 21.17 17.42
N ASN A 59 -20.24 20.24 16.45
CA ASN A 59 -19.65 18.91 16.49
C ASN A 59 -19.05 18.49 15.13
N PRO A 60 -17.84 18.96 14.76
CA PRO A 60 -17.21 18.59 13.49
C PRO A 60 -16.82 17.10 13.45
N VAL A 61 -16.92 16.47 12.28
CA VAL A 61 -16.60 15.03 12.11
C VAL A 61 -15.11 14.86 11.78
N ARG A 62 -14.28 14.67 12.81
CA ARG A 62 -12.80 14.58 12.71
C ARG A 62 -12.19 13.35 13.37
N SER A 63 -12.96 12.28 13.45
CA SER A 63 -12.61 11.02 14.10
C SER A 63 -12.78 9.87 13.11
N TYR A 64 -12.19 8.71 13.38
CA TYR A 64 -12.50 7.47 12.65
C TYR A 64 -13.70 6.73 13.24
N ASP A 65 -14.32 5.86 12.43
CA ASP A 65 -15.47 5.06 12.83
C ASP A 65 -15.04 3.91 13.76
N PRO A 66 -15.53 3.84 15.01
CA PRO A 66 -15.18 2.78 15.95
C PRO A 66 -15.62 1.38 15.51
N ARG A 67 -16.51 1.26 14.51
CA ARG A 67 -16.94 -0.02 13.93
C ARG A 67 -15.93 -0.58 12.92
N ILE A 68 -15.08 0.29 12.36
CA ILE A 68 -14.09 -0.08 11.35
C ILE A 68 -12.70 -0.18 11.99
N VAL A 69 -12.33 0.80 12.82
CA VAL A 69 -11.05 0.83 13.51
C VAL A 69 -11.27 0.90 15.02
N ALA A 70 -10.59 0.00 15.73
CA ALA A 70 -10.49 0.01 17.18
C ALA A 70 -9.03 0.24 17.59
N TRP A 71 -8.78 0.49 18.87
CA TRP A 71 -7.43 0.78 19.37
C TRP A 71 -6.43 -0.33 19.03
N GLU A 72 -6.87 -1.58 19.14
CA GLU A 72 -6.09 -2.77 18.82
C GLU A 72 -5.62 -2.72 17.35
N ASN A 73 -6.49 -2.25 16.45
CA ASN A 73 -6.26 -2.18 15.01
C ASN A 73 -5.38 -1.00 14.56
N ILE A 74 -5.21 0.03 15.40
CA ILE A 74 -4.42 1.23 15.09
C ILE A 74 -3.17 1.38 15.94
N SER A 75 -3.01 0.57 16.99
CA SER A 75 -1.85 0.64 17.91
C SER A 75 -0.50 0.54 17.20
N TRP A 76 -0.45 -0.19 16.08
CA TRP A 76 0.73 -0.30 15.22
C TRP A 76 1.19 1.05 14.64
N LEU A 77 0.30 2.02 14.47
CA LEU A 77 0.63 3.34 13.93
C LEU A 77 1.54 4.12 14.87
N TYR A 78 1.48 3.86 16.18
CA TYR A 78 2.28 4.53 17.20
C TYR A 78 3.67 3.92 17.37
N LYS A 79 3.91 2.76 16.76
CA LYS A 79 5.21 2.09 16.75
C LYS A 79 6.01 2.57 15.55
N ALA A 80 7.21 3.07 15.82
CA ALA A 80 8.06 3.63 14.77
C ALA A 80 9.41 2.92 14.76
N HIS A 81 9.89 2.60 13.57
CA HIS A 81 11.27 2.22 13.31
C HIS A 81 11.86 3.24 12.35
N CYS A 82 13.18 3.25 12.17
CA CYS A 82 13.78 4.11 11.17
C CYS A 82 14.95 3.47 10.43
N LEU A 83 15.11 3.90 9.19
CA LEU A 83 16.27 3.62 8.34
C LEU A 83 17.18 4.84 8.40
N GLY A 84 18.41 4.65 8.84
CA GLY A 84 19.42 5.70 8.99
C GLY A 84 20.75 5.27 8.39
N MET A 85 21.70 6.21 8.35
CA MET A 85 23.06 5.99 7.87
C MET A 85 24.05 6.29 8.99
N ASN A 86 24.97 5.36 9.28
CA ASN A 86 26.05 5.56 10.24
C ASN A 86 27.38 5.67 9.47
N GLN A 87 27.95 6.89 9.41
CA GLN A 87 29.23 7.11 8.72
C GLN A 87 30.44 6.51 9.45
N ASN A 88 30.30 6.18 10.73
CA ASN A 88 31.35 5.55 11.53
C ASN A 88 31.38 4.02 11.39
N ALA A 89 30.55 3.45 10.50
CA ALA A 89 30.58 2.03 10.21
C ALA A 89 31.95 1.61 9.66
N THR A 90 32.46 0.47 10.14
CA THR A 90 33.77 -0.06 9.78
C THR A 90 33.88 -0.24 8.25
N MET A 91 35.08 -0.02 7.70
CA MET A 91 35.32 -0.23 6.27
C MET A 91 34.91 -1.65 5.86
N GLY A 92 33.96 -1.77 4.93
CA GLY A 92 33.43 -3.06 4.44
C GLY A 92 32.14 -3.55 5.11
N SER A 93 31.60 -2.87 6.13
CA SER A 93 30.24 -3.12 6.63
C SER A 93 29.21 -2.19 5.99
N ALA A 94 27.95 -2.66 5.93
CA ALA A 94 26.81 -1.82 5.56
C ALA A 94 26.77 -0.57 6.45
N LYS A 95 26.63 0.60 5.84
CA LYS A 95 26.62 1.88 6.55
C LYS A 95 25.20 2.23 7.00
N ALA A 96 24.20 1.83 6.23
CA ALA A 96 22.80 1.96 6.57
C ALA A 96 22.37 0.94 7.63
N PHE A 97 21.49 1.36 8.53
CA PHE A 97 20.98 0.52 9.62
C PHE A 97 19.47 0.69 9.78
N LEU A 98 18.83 -0.33 10.36
CA LEU A 98 17.46 -0.26 10.86
C LEU A 98 17.51 -0.12 12.38
N SER A 99 16.64 0.72 12.94
CA SER A 99 16.50 0.84 14.39
C SER A 99 15.62 -0.26 14.99
N ASP A 100 15.79 -0.46 16.30
CA ASP A 100 14.80 -1.14 17.14
C ASP A 100 13.48 -0.34 17.20
N GLU A 101 12.46 -0.94 17.82
CA GLU A 101 11.16 -0.30 18.03
C GLU A 101 11.30 0.97 18.90
N GLY A 102 10.77 2.06 18.39
CA GLY A 102 10.68 3.35 19.04
C GLY A 102 9.28 3.93 18.93
N TYR A 103 9.17 5.21 19.26
CA TYR A 103 7.94 5.98 19.16
C TYR A 103 8.23 7.40 18.69
N TYR A 104 7.25 8.03 18.07
CA TYR A 104 7.31 9.43 17.73
C TYR A 104 7.10 10.29 18.99
N ALA A 105 7.98 11.27 19.21
CA ALA A 105 7.87 12.19 20.34
C ALA A 105 7.11 13.46 19.95
N ASP A 106 7.80 14.41 19.32
CA ASP A 106 7.26 15.64 18.77
C ASP A 106 8.28 16.23 17.78
N VAL A 107 7.91 17.23 16.98
CA VAL A 107 8.81 18.06 16.15
C VAL A 107 9.68 17.25 15.17
N GLY A 108 9.15 16.14 14.67
CA GLY A 108 9.88 15.29 13.71
C GLY A 108 10.92 14.39 14.37
N GLU A 109 10.88 14.23 15.70
CA GLU A 109 11.81 13.37 16.43
C GLU A 109 11.24 11.97 16.69
N LEU A 110 12.11 10.97 16.51
CA LEU A 110 11.83 9.58 16.81
C LEU A 110 12.76 9.11 17.92
N VAL A 111 12.19 8.52 18.98
CA VAL A 111 12.92 8.04 20.14
C VAL A 111 12.99 6.51 20.14
N VAL A 112 14.20 5.97 20.08
CA VAL A 112 14.48 4.53 20.11
C VAL A 112 15.09 4.15 21.45
N LYS A 113 14.54 3.12 22.09
CA LYS A 113 15.11 2.57 23.32
C LYS A 113 16.23 1.62 22.95
N THR A 114 17.45 1.87 23.44
CA THR A 114 18.59 0.95 23.26
C THR A 114 18.83 0.13 24.53
N GLY A 115 18.84 -1.20 24.39
CA GLY A 115 19.18 -2.15 25.46
C GLY A 115 18.00 -2.73 26.25
N SER A 116 18.16 -3.98 26.69
CA SER A 116 17.16 -4.75 27.47
C SER A 116 17.04 -4.32 28.94
N ASN A 117 17.92 -3.44 29.44
CA ASN A 117 17.96 -3.02 30.84
C ASN A 117 17.51 -1.56 30.99
N SER A 118 16.34 -1.43 31.60
CA SER A 118 15.56 -0.25 31.91
C SER A 118 16.30 0.84 32.71
N SER A 119 17.11 1.66 32.04
CA SER A 119 17.49 2.99 32.54
C SER A 119 17.16 4.04 31.46
N ARG A 120 16.66 5.21 31.89
CA ARG A 120 16.32 6.33 30.99
C ARG A 120 17.52 6.88 30.19
N SER A 121 18.74 6.44 30.51
CA SER A 121 20.01 6.93 29.95
C SER A 121 20.45 6.25 28.65
N SER A 122 19.70 5.29 28.10
CA SER A 122 20.03 4.63 26.83
C SER A 122 18.96 4.84 25.76
N GLN A 123 18.47 6.08 25.60
CA GLN A 123 17.58 6.45 24.51
C GLN A 123 18.37 7.17 23.41
N LYS A 124 18.11 6.79 22.16
CA LYS A 124 18.61 7.50 20.99
C LYS A 124 17.48 8.31 20.37
N VAL A 125 17.77 9.57 20.04
CA VAL A 125 16.80 10.47 19.39
C VAL A 125 17.30 10.75 17.99
N TYR A 126 16.42 10.57 17.01
CA TYR A 126 16.70 10.81 15.61
C TYR A 126 15.79 11.90 15.06
N SER A 127 16.36 12.86 14.35
CA SER A 127 15.60 13.85 13.58
C SER A 127 15.23 13.27 12.21
N CYS A 128 13.94 13.08 11.98
CA CYS A 128 13.43 12.50 10.75
C CYS A 128 13.46 13.50 9.60
N TYR A 129 13.75 13.03 8.38
CA TYR A 129 13.78 13.81 7.13
C TYR A 129 14.73 15.02 7.09
N GLY A 130 15.36 15.37 8.21
CA GLY A 130 16.25 16.53 8.35
C GLY A 130 17.72 16.23 8.06
N GLN A 131 18.59 17.06 8.62
CA GLN A 131 20.04 16.96 8.40
C GLN A 131 20.70 15.84 9.25
N GLY A 132 19.96 15.24 10.17
CA GLY A 132 20.44 14.15 11.03
C GLY A 132 21.15 14.61 12.29
N SER A 133 21.94 13.71 12.87
CA SER A 133 22.78 13.94 14.06
C SER A 133 24.18 13.39 13.84
N ASP A 134 25.10 13.58 14.79
CA ASP A 134 26.45 13.00 14.71
C ASP A 134 26.43 11.46 14.63
N GLU A 135 25.42 10.82 15.22
CA GLU A 135 25.26 9.35 15.18
C GLU A 135 24.63 8.85 13.87
N ALA A 136 23.79 9.68 13.26
CA ALA A 136 23.12 9.39 12.00
C ALA A 136 23.18 10.63 11.09
N PRO A 137 24.32 10.88 10.43
CA PRO A 137 24.48 12.04 9.57
C PRO A 137 23.63 11.88 8.31
N GLY A 138 22.71 12.81 8.09
CA GLY A 138 21.71 12.76 7.02
C GLY A 138 20.30 12.46 7.52
N PRO A 139 19.31 12.45 6.61
CA PRO A 139 17.91 12.23 6.98
C PRO A 139 17.72 10.82 7.53
N VAL A 140 16.99 10.74 8.64
CA VAL A 140 16.48 9.48 9.17
C VAL A 140 15.06 9.26 8.63
N LEU A 141 14.80 8.06 8.13
CA LEU A 141 13.59 7.71 7.40
C LEU A 141 12.69 6.84 8.29
N PRO A 142 11.65 7.40 8.93
CA PRO A 142 10.80 6.65 9.84
C PRO A 142 9.80 5.78 9.07
N PHE A 143 9.46 4.62 9.59
CA PHE A 143 8.47 3.73 9.00
C PHE A 143 7.79 2.84 10.04
N HIS A 144 6.62 2.30 9.71
CA HIS A 144 6.00 1.20 10.46
C HIS A 144 6.54 -0.14 9.97
N TRP A 145 6.78 -1.09 10.89
CA TRP A 145 7.40 -2.37 10.53
C TRP A 145 6.62 -3.14 9.45
N CYS A 146 5.30 -3.21 9.57
CA CYS A 146 4.44 -3.86 8.57
C CYS A 146 4.55 -3.22 7.17
N CYS A 147 4.83 -1.92 7.09
CA CYS A 147 5.07 -1.24 5.82
C CYS A 147 6.42 -1.63 5.22
N PHE A 148 7.44 -1.80 6.07
CA PHE A 148 8.76 -2.29 5.64
C PHE A 148 8.72 -3.74 5.17
N GLU A 149 7.87 -4.59 5.74
CA GLU A 149 7.63 -5.95 5.23
C GLU A 149 7.01 -5.93 3.83
N ILE A 150 6.05 -5.03 3.58
CA ILE A 150 5.43 -4.85 2.25
C ILE A 150 6.49 -4.36 1.25
N LEU A 151 7.30 -3.37 1.63
CA LEU A 151 8.42 -2.89 0.80
C LEU A 151 9.42 -4.01 0.51
N THR A 152 9.86 -4.75 1.52
CA THR A 152 10.78 -5.90 1.37
C THR A 152 10.23 -6.90 0.37
N HIS A 153 8.93 -7.17 0.41
CA HIS A 153 8.26 -8.06 -0.51
C HIS A 153 8.25 -7.50 -1.95
N ALA A 154 7.94 -6.22 -2.13
CA ALA A 154 8.00 -5.57 -3.44
C ALA A 154 9.43 -5.56 -4.03
N LEU A 155 10.45 -5.32 -3.19
CA LEU A 155 11.84 -5.24 -3.64
C LEU A 155 12.46 -6.61 -3.98
N THR A 156 12.11 -7.65 -3.22
CA THR A 156 12.84 -8.95 -3.23
C THR A 156 11.99 -10.16 -3.60
N GLY A 157 10.67 -10.02 -3.69
CA GLY A 157 9.74 -11.14 -3.84
C GLY A 157 9.64 -12.04 -2.60
N SER A 158 10.13 -11.60 -1.43
CA SER A 158 10.07 -12.37 -0.19
C SER A 158 9.90 -11.48 1.05
N LYS A 159 9.50 -12.06 2.19
CA LYS A 159 9.38 -11.34 3.47
C LYS A 159 10.70 -11.22 4.24
N ASP A 160 11.79 -11.74 3.68
CA ASP A 160 13.09 -11.77 4.35
C ASP A 160 13.82 -10.43 4.21
N THR A 161 13.76 -9.62 5.27
CA THR A 161 14.36 -8.28 5.34
C THR A 161 15.87 -8.28 5.13
N LYS A 162 16.55 -9.41 5.37
CA LYS A 162 18.00 -9.54 5.18
C LYS A 162 18.42 -9.51 3.71
N LYS A 163 17.49 -9.72 2.78
CA LYS A 163 17.75 -9.65 1.34
C LYS A 163 17.75 -8.22 0.79
N VAL A 164 17.33 -7.25 1.61
CA VAL A 164 17.33 -5.84 1.22
C VAL A 164 18.72 -5.26 1.44
N ASN A 165 19.31 -4.68 0.39
CA ASN A 165 20.51 -3.89 0.50
C ASN A 165 20.14 -2.51 1.08
N LEU A 166 20.35 -2.36 2.38
CA LEU A 166 19.97 -1.15 3.11
C LEU A 166 20.71 0.11 2.62
N ASP A 167 21.96 -0.03 2.17
CA ASP A 167 22.74 1.10 1.65
C ASP A 167 22.11 1.65 0.36
N VAL A 168 21.77 0.75 -0.57
CA VAL A 168 21.08 1.13 -1.81
C VAL A 168 19.70 1.71 -1.50
N LEU A 169 18.96 1.08 -0.58
CA LEU A 169 17.64 1.58 -0.18
C LEU A 169 17.72 2.99 0.42
N TYR A 170 18.65 3.24 1.34
CA TYR A 170 18.87 4.56 1.91
C TYR A 170 19.24 5.59 0.85
N ASN A 171 20.15 5.26 -0.06
CA ASN A 171 20.59 6.15 -1.14
C ASN A 171 19.47 6.48 -2.13
N VAL A 172 18.50 5.58 -2.29
CA VAL A 172 17.31 5.80 -3.13
C VAL A 172 16.25 6.64 -2.43
N MET A 173 16.03 6.44 -1.13
CA MET A 173 14.98 7.14 -0.37
C MET A 173 15.42 8.53 0.12
N SER A 174 16.69 8.71 0.49
CA SER A 174 17.18 9.98 1.06
C SER A 174 17.01 11.19 0.13
N PRO A 175 17.21 11.12 -1.21
CA PRO A 175 16.98 12.26 -2.09
C PRO A 175 15.51 12.65 -2.23
N LEU A 176 14.58 11.77 -1.82
CA LEU A 176 13.14 12.02 -1.85
C LEU A 176 12.66 12.75 -0.59
N CYS A 177 13.52 13.00 0.40
CA CYS A 177 13.11 13.66 1.63
C CYS A 177 12.57 15.06 1.37
N ASN A 178 11.34 15.31 1.82
CA ASN A 178 10.74 16.63 1.80
C ASN A 178 10.55 17.12 3.24
N MET A 179 11.48 17.95 3.70
CA MET A 179 11.45 18.53 5.05
C MET A 179 10.24 19.42 5.32
N LYS A 180 9.60 19.97 4.28
CA LYS A 180 8.41 20.83 4.46
C LYS A 180 7.15 20.02 4.75
N SER A 181 7.09 18.80 4.25
CA SER A 181 5.96 17.89 4.44
C SER A 181 6.26 16.77 5.44
N SER A 182 7.49 16.65 5.97
CA SER A 182 7.92 15.57 6.86
C SER A 182 7.57 14.17 6.33
N ALA A 183 7.75 13.99 5.01
CA ALA A 183 7.48 12.77 4.27
C ALA A 183 8.44 12.66 3.08
N LEU A 184 8.43 11.51 2.38
CA LEU A 184 9.06 11.44 1.07
C LEU A 184 8.16 12.06 0.00
N ASP A 185 8.77 12.57 -1.06
CA ASP A 185 8.08 13.03 -2.27
C ASP A 185 7.65 11.81 -3.11
N LEU A 186 6.61 11.13 -2.63
CA LEU A 186 6.01 9.94 -3.21
C LEU A 186 4.49 10.11 -3.34
N SER A 187 3.88 9.38 -4.26
CA SER A 187 2.43 9.38 -4.43
C SER A 187 1.71 8.47 -3.42
N TYR A 188 1.55 8.92 -2.17
CA TYR A 188 0.85 8.16 -1.12
C TYR A 188 -0.66 7.98 -1.33
N GLY A 189 -1.25 8.70 -2.29
CA GLY A 189 -2.68 8.79 -2.57
C GLY A 189 -3.31 10.08 -2.06
N GLU A 190 -4.34 10.57 -2.75
CA GLU A 190 -4.98 11.88 -2.50
C GLU A 190 -5.52 12.01 -1.07
N ASP A 191 -6.15 10.96 -0.55
CA ASP A 191 -6.69 10.98 0.81
C ASP A 191 -5.59 11.07 1.88
N ILE A 192 -4.41 10.47 1.65
CA ILE A 192 -3.26 10.55 2.56
C ILE A 192 -2.65 11.95 2.50
N GLN A 193 -2.47 12.49 1.30
CA GLN A 193 -1.97 13.85 1.11
C GLN A 193 -2.89 14.88 1.75
N ARG A 194 -4.22 14.65 1.73
CA ARG A 194 -5.19 15.50 2.44
C ARG A 194 -5.10 15.40 3.96
N ALA A 195 -4.73 14.23 4.48
CA ALA A 195 -4.54 13.99 5.93
C ALA A 195 -3.21 14.54 6.45
N GLN A 196 -2.21 14.68 5.57
CA GLN A 196 -0.92 15.29 5.87
C GLN A 196 -1.05 16.81 5.98
N GLY A 197 -0.33 17.40 6.94
CA GLY A 197 -0.40 18.82 7.25
C GLY A 197 0.54 19.17 8.39
N ARG A 198 0.15 20.13 9.24
CA ARG A 198 0.89 20.40 10.48
C ARG A 198 0.74 19.25 11.48
N TYR A 199 -0.46 18.67 11.52
CA TYR A 199 -0.82 17.52 12.33
C TYR A 199 -1.53 16.50 11.44
N TRP A 200 -1.47 15.22 11.79
CA TRP A 200 -2.29 14.20 11.13
C TRP A 200 -3.78 14.47 11.34
N GLU A 201 -4.54 14.52 10.24
CA GLU A 201 -6.00 14.68 10.27
C GLU A 201 -6.71 13.34 10.04
N CYS A 202 -7.54 12.91 11.01
CA CYS A 202 -8.40 11.75 10.83
C CYS A 202 -9.58 12.10 9.93
N ILE A 203 -9.53 11.67 8.68
CA ILE A 203 -10.61 11.91 7.72
C ILE A 203 -11.61 10.73 7.77
N PRO A 204 -12.88 10.96 8.13
CA PRO A 204 -13.89 9.91 8.08
C PRO A 204 -14.02 9.35 6.65
N GLY A 205 -14.39 8.07 6.51
CA GLY A 205 -14.43 7.39 5.21
C GLY A 205 -13.06 6.97 4.66
N VAL A 206 -11.95 7.39 5.28
CA VAL A 206 -10.57 6.99 4.92
C VAL A 206 -9.98 6.05 5.98
N GLU A 207 -10.83 5.38 6.77
CA GLU A 207 -10.38 4.47 7.84
C GLU A 207 -9.45 3.37 7.33
N TYR A 208 -9.54 3.03 6.03
CA TYR A 208 -8.62 2.09 5.39
C TYR A 208 -7.15 2.46 5.56
N CYS A 209 -6.77 3.73 5.65
CA CYS A 209 -5.36 4.09 5.82
C CYS A 209 -4.83 3.73 7.21
N ALA A 210 -5.70 3.67 8.21
CA ALA A 210 -5.37 3.37 9.60
C ALA A 210 -5.47 1.89 9.94
N THR A 211 -6.23 1.11 9.17
CA THR A 211 -6.34 -0.34 9.36
C THR A 211 -5.02 -1.03 9.05
N HIS A 212 -4.64 -1.98 9.91
CA HIS A 212 -3.40 -2.73 9.77
C HIS A 212 -3.32 -3.47 8.41
N PRO A 213 -2.26 -3.27 7.60
CA PRO A 213 -2.23 -3.78 6.24
C PRO A 213 -1.87 -5.28 6.15
N THR A 214 -1.10 -5.84 7.09
CA THR A 214 -0.64 -7.25 7.01
C THR A 214 -1.39 -8.22 7.93
N ASP A 215 -1.80 -7.78 9.12
CA ASP A 215 -2.64 -8.51 10.07
C ASP A 215 -4.12 -8.58 9.63
N THR A 216 -4.45 -9.60 8.83
CA THR A 216 -5.81 -9.83 8.30
C THR A 216 -6.26 -11.27 8.58
N PRO A 217 -6.51 -11.67 9.85
CA PRO A 217 -6.74 -13.07 10.21
C PRO A 217 -8.07 -13.65 9.70
N ALA A 218 -9.10 -12.82 9.54
CA ALA A 218 -10.40 -13.25 9.01
C ALA A 218 -10.41 -13.43 7.48
N LEU A 219 -9.41 -12.91 6.77
CA LEU A 219 -9.39 -12.84 5.32
C LEU A 219 -9.41 -14.21 4.62
N PRO A 220 -8.61 -15.22 5.01
CA PRO A 220 -8.62 -16.52 4.35
C PRO A 220 -10.00 -17.20 4.41
N ALA A 221 -10.64 -17.18 5.58
CA ALA A 221 -11.98 -17.72 5.77
C ALA A 221 -13.02 -16.94 4.95
N TYR A 222 -12.95 -15.61 4.96
CA TYR A 222 -13.84 -14.75 4.18
C TYR A 222 -13.77 -15.05 2.67
N ILE A 223 -12.56 -15.20 2.11
CA ILE A 223 -12.38 -15.53 0.69
C ILE A 223 -12.96 -16.90 0.39
N GLN A 224 -12.64 -17.90 1.22
CA GLN A 224 -13.13 -19.27 1.03
C GLN A 224 -14.66 -19.33 1.06
N THR A 225 -15.29 -18.72 2.06
CA THR A 225 -16.76 -18.65 2.15
C THR A 225 -17.37 -17.97 0.93
N ASN A 226 -16.77 -16.90 0.42
CA ASN A 226 -17.25 -16.24 -0.79
C ASN A 226 -17.08 -17.13 -2.03
N MET A 227 -15.95 -17.83 -2.20
CA MET A 227 -15.76 -18.75 -3.32
C MET A 227 -16.79 -19.90 -3.32
N GLU A 228 -17.21 -20.35 -2.14
CA GLU A 228 -18.20 -21.44 -1.99
C GLU A 228 -19.64 -20.97 -2.19
N SER A 229 -20.01 -19.82 -1.60
CA SER A 229 -21.40 -19.35 -1.49
C SER A 229 -21.81 -18.29 -2.51
N ASN A 230 -20.87 -17.53 -3.06
CA ASN A 230 -21.19 -16.42 -3.97
C ASN A 230 -21.46 -16.95 -5.38
N SER A 231 -22.74 -17.07 -5.72
CA SER A 231 -23.18 -17.54 -7.04
C SER A 231 -22.63 -16.71 -8.21
N LYS A 232 -22.31 -15.42 -8.00
CA LYS A 232 -21.71 -14.56 -9.04
C LYS A 232 -20.31 -15.02 -9.44
N LEU A 233 -19.59 -15.68 -8.53
CA LEU A 233 -18.27 -16.26 -8.82
C LEU A 233 -18.35 -17.58 -9.58
N LYS A 234 -19.55 -18.18 -9.72
CA LYS A 234 -19.77 -19.44 -10.44
C LYS A 234 -20.44 -19.24 -11.80
N ILE A 235 -20.71 -18.00 -12.19
CA ILE A 235 -21.34 -17.70 -13.49
C ILE A 235 -20.39 -18.12 -14.60
N ALA A 236 -20.81 -19.09 -15.41
CA ALA A 236 -20.07 -19.51 -16.60
C ALA A 236 -19.92 -18.33 -17.56
N SER A 237 -18.78 -18.26 -18.21
CA SER A 237 -18.56 -17.29 -19.27
C SER A 237 -19.54 -17.52 -20.42
N ALA A 238 -20.16 -16.44 -20.91
CA ALA A 238 -21.13 -16.54 -21.99
C ALA A 238 -20.49 -17.15 -23.24
N GLU A 239 -21.17 -18.12 -23.85
CA GLU A 239 -20.82 -18.62 -25.17
C GLU A 239 -21.07 -17.51 -26.20
N ILE A 240 -20.05 -17.22 -27.00
CA ILE A 240 -20.12 -16.18 -28.03
C ILE A 240 -20.24 -16.84 -29.39
N ASP A 241 -21.31 -16.51 -30.10
CA ASP A 241 -21.47 -16.91 -31.49
C ASP A 241 -20.49 -16.13 -32.38
N LEU A 242 -19.63 -16.88 -33.07
CA LEU A 242 -18.53 -16.39 -33.90
C LEU A 242 -18.97 -16.09 -35.35
N ARG A 243 -20.21 -16.44 -35.73
CA ARG A 243 -20.57 -16.66 -37.13
C ARG A 243 -20.69 -15.41 -38.01
N GLU A 244 -20.74 -14.20 -37.46
CA GLU A 244 -21.14 -13.01 -38.26
C GLU A 244 -20.33 -11.72 -38.06
N ARG A 245 -19.20 -11.73 -37.34
CA ARG A 245 -18.57 -10.46 -36.91
C ARG A 245 -17.31 -10.08 -37.70
N CYS A 246 -17.39 -8.93 -38.37
CA CYS A 246 -16.31 -8.18 -39.02
C CYS A 246 -16.11 -6.86 -38.23
N PRO A 247 -14.88 -6.29 -38.11
CA PRO A 247 -13.64 -6.64 -38.80
C PRO A 247 -12.81 -7.75 -38.13
N ALA A 248 -11.95 -8.40 -38.93
CA ALA A 248 -10.99 -9.37 -38.43
C ALA A 248 -9.96 -8.68 -37.52
N SER A 249 -9.97 -9.05 -36.24
CA SER A 249 -9.03 -8.57 -35.23
C SER A 249 -7.57 -8.85 -35.65
N PRO A 250 -6.63 -7.89 -35.51
CA PRO A 250 -5.21 -8.13 -35.79
C PRO A 250 -4.63 -9.23 -34.88
N PHE A 251 -5.13 -9.35 -33.66
CA PHE A 251 -4.75 -10.43 -32.73
C PHE A 251 -5.17 -11.81 -33.22
N GLY A 252 -6.21 -11.91 -34.06
CA GLY A 252 -6.61 -13.18 -34.67
C GLY A 252 -5.59 -13.74 -35.67
N LYS A 253 -4.60 -12.94 -36.07
CA LYS A 253 -3.48 -13.37 -36.94
C LYS A 253 -2.25 -13.84 -36.16
N LEU A 254 -2.24 -13.63 -34.84
CA LEU A 254 -1.13 -14.01 -33.98
C LEU A 254 -1.37 -15.41 -33.40
N PRO A 255 -0.30 -16.20 -33.15
CA PRO A 255 -0.38 -17.37 -32.30
C PRO A 255 -1.01 -17.04 -30.94
N LEU A 256 -1.81 -17.96 -30.42
CA LEU A 256 -2.56 -17.78 -29.18
C LEU A 256 -1.64 -17.42 -28.00
N GLU A 257 -0.45 -18.01 -27.98
CA GLU A 257 0.57 -17.81 -26.97
C GLU A 257 1.07 -16.35 -26.94
N LEU A 258 1.21 -15.72 -28.11
CA LEU A 258 1.60 -14.31 -28.19
C LEU A 258 0.48 -13.40 -27.70
N VAL A 259 -0.77 -13.70 -28.04
CA VAL A 259 -1.92 -12.95 -27.52
C VAL A 259 -1.99 -13.08 -26.00
N HIS A 260 -1.81 -14.29 -25.47
CA HIS A 260 -1.77 -14.54 -24.03
C HIS A 260 -0.64 -13.76 -23.35
N GLN A 261 0.57 -13.70 -23.94
CA GLN A 261 1.67 -12.91 -23.41
C GLN A 261 1.36 -11.41 -23.43
N ILE A 262 0.85 -10.88 -24.54
CA ILE A 262 0.45 -9.47 -24.64
C ILE A 262 -0.55 -9.12 -23.53
N CYS A 263 -1.57 -9.96 -23.33
CA CYS A 263 -2.55 -9.75 -22.27
C CYS A 263 -1.94 -9.74 -20.86
N MET A 264 -0.92 -10.56 -20.61
CA MET A 264 -0.22 -10.61 -19.32
C MET A 264 0.66 -9.39 -19.04
N PHE A 265 0.92 -8.53 -20.04
CA PHE A 265 1.67 -7.28 -19.85
C PHE A 265 0.76 -6.05 -19.63
N LEU A 266 -0.56 -6.22 -19.71
CA LEU A 266 -1.51 -5.12 -19.57
C LEU A 266 -2.01 -5.02 -18.12
N PRO A 267 -2.16 -3.80 -17.58
CA PRO A 267 -2.94 -3.57 -16.37
C PRO A 267 -4.37 -4.09 -16.53
N GLY A 268 -5.02 -4.44 -15.41
CA GLY A 268 -6.40 -4.94 -15.37
C GLY A 268 -7.42 -4.16 -16.21
N ASP A 269 -7.43 -2.83 -16.07
CA ASP A 269 -8.38 -1.96 -16.78
C ASP A 269 -8.14 -1.91 -18.30
N ASP A 270 -6.87 -1.92 -18.71
CA ASP A 270 -6.49 -1.96 -20.12
C ASP A 270 -6.82 -3.33 -20.72
N LEU A 271 -6.57 -4.41 -19.99
CA LEU A 271 -6.95 -5.77 -20.39
C LEU A 271 -8.47 -5.88 -20.56
N LYS A 272 -9.25 -5.31 -19.62
CA LYS A 272 -10.71 -5.27 -19.70
C LYS A 272 -11.18 -4.49 -20.92
N SER A 273 -10.61 -3.33 -21.17
CA SER A 273 -10.93 -2.49 -22.33
C SER A 273 -10.57 -3.19 -23.65
N LEU A 274 -9.41 -3.84 -23.71
CA LEU A 274 -8.97 -4.61 -24.87
C LEU A 274 -9.85 -5.85 -25.10
N ALA A 275 -10.25 -6.56 -24.05
CA ALA A 275 -11.16 -7.70 -24.14
C ALA A 275 -12.59 -7.29 -24.53
N GLN A 276 -12.98 -6.04 -24.35
CA GLN A 276 -14.22 -5.49 -24.90
C GLN A 276 -14.08 -5.09 -26.37
N ALA A 277 -12.92 -4.55 -26.76
CA ALA A 277 -12.65 -4.09 -28.12
C ALA A 277 -12.28 -5.20 -29.11
N SER A 278 -11.71 -6.32 -28.63
CA SER A 278 -11.22 -7.42 -29.47
C SER A 278 -11.81 -8.76 -29.07
N LEU A 279 -12.57 -9.39 -29.98
CA LEU A 279 -13.11 -10.73 -29.78
C LEU A 279 -12.02 -11.79 -29.59
N SER A 280 -10.90 -11.69 -30.31
CA SER A 280 -9.79 -12.63 -30.15
C SER A 280 -9.26 -12.60 -28.71
N VAL A 281 -9.02 -11.39 -28.18
CA VAL A 281 -8.58 -11.20 -26.79
C VAL A 281 -9.67 -11.65 -25.81
N HIS A 282 -10.93 -11.34 -26.12
CA HIS A 282 -12.06 -11.79 -25.31
C HIS A 282 -12.06 -13.31 -25.13
N LEU A 283 -11.84 -14.07 -26.20
CA LEU A 283 -11.81 -15.54 -26.17
C LEU A 283 -10.63 -16.08 -25.37
N VAL A 284 -9.41 -15.52 -25.57
CA VAL A 284 -8.23 -15.92 -24.79
C VAL A 284 -8.45 -15.71 -23.29
N THR A 285 -9.09 -14.58 -22.95
CA THR A 285 -9.40 -14.20 -21.56
C THR A 285 -10.67 -14.87 -21.02
N GLN A 286 -11.14 -15.98 -21.62
CA GLN A 286 -12.13 -16.85 -20.99
C GLN A 286 -11.53 -18.02 -20.23
N ASP A 287 -10.25 -18.32 -20.45
CA ASP A 287 -9.57 -19.42 -19.76
C ASP A 287 -9.34 -19.11 -18.27
N ASN A 288 -9.75 -20.03 -17.40
CA ASN A 288 -9.54 -19.91 -15.96
C ASN A 288 -8.05 -19.97 -15.59
N LEU A 289 -7.23 -20.72 -16.33
CA LEU A 289 -5.79 -20.78 -16.09
C LEU A 289 -5.13 -19.44 -16.39
N PHE A 290 -5.57 -18.73 -17.44
CA PHE A 290 -5.16 -17.36 -17.72
C PHE A 290 -5.41 -16.47 -16.49
N TRP A 291 -6.66 -16.40 -15.98
CA TRP A 291 -6.98 -15.51 -14.86
C TRP A 291 -6.27 -15.88 -13.56
N LYS A 292 -6.07 -17.16 -13.27
CA LYS A 292 -5.29 -17.59 -12.11
C LYS A 292 -3.84 -17.10 -12.20
N LYS A 293 -3.21 -17.19 -13.38
CA LYS A 293 -1.86 -16.66 -13.61
C LYS A 293 -1.83 -15.13 -13.59
N PHE A 294 -2.83 -14.50 -14.19
CA PHE A 294 -2.97 -13.04 -14.24
C PHE A 294 -3.11 -12.46 -12.84
N MET A 295 -3.98 -13.02 -11.99
CA MET A 295 -4.10 -12.65 -10.58
C MET A 295 -2.77 -12.76 -9.83
N GLN A 296 -1.99 -13.80 -10.12
CA GLN A 296 -0.69 -13.97 -9.46
C GLN A 296 0.31 -12.86 -9.84
N TRP A 297 0.16 -12.29 -11.03
CA TRP A 297 1.03 -11.25 -11.56
C TRP A 297 0.53 -9.83 -11.23
N ASP A 298 -0.77 -9.57 -11.41
CA ASP A 298 -1.42 -8.25 -11.27
C ASP A 298 -1.78 -7.92 -9.80
N MET A 299 -1.91 -8.95 -8.93
CA MET A 299 -2.21 -8.78 -7.49
C MET A 299 -1.09 -9.35 -6.60
N PRO A 300 0.17 -8.92 -6.75
CA PRO A 300 1.29 -9.44 -5.96
C PRO A 300 1.18 -9.09 -4.46
N TRP A 301 0.47 -8.00 -4.14
CA TRP A 301 0.11 -7.59 -2.77
C TRP A 301 -0.92 -8.52 -2.11
N PHE A 302 -1.64 -9.34 -2.86
CA PHE A 302 -2.63 -10.29 -2.34
C PHE A 302 -1.99 -11.68 -2.14
N TRP A 303 -1.11 -11.80 -1.15
CA TRP A 303 -0.30 -13.01 -0.96
C TRP A 303 -1.10 -14.25 -0.50
N GLU A 304 -2.32 -14.09 -0.01
CA GLU A 304 -3.21 -15.20 0.32
C GLU A 304 -3.56 -16.02 -0.94
N LEU A 305 -3.63 -15.37 -2.11
CA LEU A 305 -3.78 -16.06 -3.40
C LEU A 305 -2.50 -16.76 -3.83
N GLN A 306 -1.34 -16.25 -3.44
CA GLN A 306 -0.02 -16.81 -3.78
C GLN A 306 0.30 -18.05 -2.94
N ALA A 307 -0.18 -18.09 -1.69
CA ALA A 307 -0.03 -19.24 -0.81
C ALA A 307 -0.75 -20.50 -1.35
N SER A 308 -1.71 -20.33 -2.26
CA SER A 308 -2.41 -21.44 -2.96
C SER A 308 -1.61 -22.08 -4.10
N LYS A 309 -0.31 -21.75 -4.27
CA LYS A 309 0.58 -22.37 -5.27
C LYS A 309 0.60 -23.90 -5.09
N GLY A 310 -0.01 -24.62 -6.03
CA GLY A 310 -0.12 -26.08 -6.03
C GLY A 310 -1.51 -26.62 -5.69
N GLN A 311 -2.45 -25.78 -5.25
CA GLN A 311 -3.84 -26.20 -5.06
C GLN A 311 -4.52 -26.36 -6.42
N LYS A 312 -5.21 -27.50 -6.62
CA LYS A 312 -5.99 -27.77 -7.83
C LYS A 312 -6.96 -26.62 -8.08
N LEU A 313 -7.17 -26.27 -9.35
CA LEU A 313 -8.23 -25.35 -9.73
C LEU A 313 -9.55 -25.88 -9.17
N ASN A 314 -10.28 -25.01 -8.48
CA ASN A 314 -11.70 -25.26 -8.25
C ASN A 314 -12.43 -24.96 -9.56
N ASP A 315 -12.85 -26.02 -10.25
CA ASP A 315 -13.50 -25.93 -11.56
C ASP A 315 -14.86 -25.20 -11.50
N GLU A 316 -15.48 -25.09 -10.31
CA GLU A 316 -16.71 -24.32 -10.12
C GLU A 316 -16.49 -22.81 -10.10
N VAL A 317 -15.27 -22.34 -9.83
CA VAL A 317 -14.98 -20.92 -9.68
C VAL A 317 -14.56 -20.32 -11.02
N ASN A 318 -15.25 -19.27 -11.43
CA ASN A 318 -14.84 -18.42 -12.53
C ASN A 318 -13.78 -17.41 -12.03
N TYR A 319 -12.51 -17.65 -12.37
CA TYR A 319 -11.39 -16.84 -11.90
C TYR A 319 -11.40 -15.42 -12.47
N LYS A 320 -12.06 -15.19 -13.62
CA LYS A 320 -12.32 -13.84 -14.14
C LYS A 320 -13.22 -13.05 -13.21
N GLN A 321 -14.31 -13.69 -12.77
CA GLN A 321 -15.25 -13.05 -11.83
C GLN A 321 -14.60 -12.84 -10.46
N LEU A 322 -13.79 -13.80 -10.01
CA LEU A 322 -13.01 -13.65 -8.78
C LEU A 322 -12.05 -12.47 -8.86
N TYR A 323 -11.30 -12.33 -9.96
CA TYR A 323 -10.41 -11.19 -10.21
C TYR A 323 -11.18 -9.87 -10.15
N LEU A 324 -12.26 -9.72 -10.93
CA LEU A 324 -13.06 -8.48 -10.97
C LEU A 324 -13.68 -8.14 -9.61
N TRP A 325 -14.10 -9.16 -8.86
CA TRP A 325 -14.66 -8.99 -7.52
C TRP A 325 -13.60 -8.53 -6.51
N LEU A 326 -12.43 -9.19 -6.48
CA LEU A 326 -11.32 -8.82 -5.61
C LEU A 326 -10.77 -7.44 -5.95
N ASP A 327 -10.56 -7.15 -7.24
CA ASP A 327 -10.06 -5.86 -7.71
C ASP A 327 -10.97 -4.73 -7.22
N LYS A 328 -12.28 -4.87 -7.42
CA LYS A 328 -13.26 -3.90 -6.95
C LYS A 328 -13.24 -3.72 -5.44
N LEU A 329 -13.21 -4.81 -4.67
CA LEU A 329 -13.35 -4.72 -3.22
C LEU A 329 -12.08 -4.20 -2.54
N THR A 330 -10.90 -4.54 -3.07
CA THR A 330 -9.59 -4.15 -2.52
C THR A 330 -9.06 -2.83 -3.05
N THR A 331 -9.72 -2.20 -4.02
CA THR A 331 -9.37 -0.84 -4.43
C THR A 331 -9.73 0.13 -3.29
N ALA A 332 -8.72 0.84 -2.78
CA ALA A 332 -8.88 1.87 -1.78
C ALA A 332 -9.82 2.95 -2.32
N ARG A 333 -10.90 3.20 -1.58
CA ARG A 333 -11.94 4.17 -1.95
C ARG A 333 -12.44 4.87 -0.70
N TYR A 334 -12.77 6.12 -0.88
CA TYR A 334 -13.45 6.90 0.13
C TYR A 334 -14.79 6.26 0.50
N GLY A 335 -15.08 6.18 1.80
CA GLY A 335 -16.31 5.59 2.35
C GLY A 335 -16.32 4.06 2.34
N MET A 336 -15.15 3.40 2.31
CA MET A 336 -15.07 1.94 2.41
C MET A 336 -15.41 1.45 3.82
N ASP A 337 -16.28 0.44 3.92
CA ASP A 337 -16.85 -0.06 5.18
C ASP A 337 -16.72 -1.60 5.37
N ASP A 338 -16.18 -2.34 4.41
CA ASP A 338 -15.96 -3.79 4.53
C ASP A 338 -14.71 -4.11 5.37
N ALA A 339 -14.91 -4.26 6.69
CA ALA A 339 -13.86 -4.55 7.66
C ALA A 339 -12.95 -5.74 7.29
N ASN A 340 -13.43 -6.73 6.53
CA ASN A 340 -12.61 -7.90 6.16
C ASN A 340 -11.57 -7.59 5.07
N LEU A 341 -11.81 -6.54 4.28
CA LEU A 341 -10.98 -6.20 3.11
C LEU A 341 -10.32 -4.82 3.20
N ILE A 342 -10.72 -3.99 4.14
CA ILE A 342 -10.15 -2.65 4.36
C ILE A 342 -8.63 -2.70 4.59
N GLY A 343 -8.13 -3.65 5.40
CA GLY A 343 -6.69 -3.83 5.59
C GLY A 343 -5.95 -4.21 4.29
N VAL A 344 -6.59 -5.01 3.45
CA VAL A 344 -6.06 -5.39 2.13
C VAL A 344 -6.04 -4.19 1.18
N ALA A 345 -7.05 -3.33 1.24
CA ALA A 345 -7.05 -2.08 0.47
C ALA A 345 -5.91 -1.16 0.88
N ASN A 346 -5.61 -1.06 2.19
CA ASN A 346 -4.43 -0.34 2.66
C ASN A 346 -3.13 -0.95 2.11
N ARG A 347 -3.02 -2.28 2.18
CA ARG A 347 -1.87 -3.02 1.66
C ARG A 347 -1.65 -2.77 0.17
N ARG A 348 -2.70 -2.84 -0.65
CA ARG A 348 -2.66 -2.55 -2.10
C ARG A 348 -2.17 -1.13 -2.36
N ARG A 349 -2.67 -0.14 -1.61
CA ARG A 349 -2.21 1.26 -1.71
C ARG A 349 -0.72 1.38 -1.37
N ILE A 350 -0.29 0.81 -0.25
CA ILE A 350 1.11 0.84 0.18
C ILE A 350 2.00 0.16 -0.86
N TRP A 351 1.53 -0.94 -1.45
CA TRP A 351 2.24 -1.64 -2.51
C TRP A 351 2.53 -0.73 -3.71
N GLY A 352 1.56 0.07 -4.16
CA GLY A 352 1.79 1.02 -5.26
C GLY A 352 2.89 2.05 -4.95
N VAL A 353 3.01 2.49 -3.69
CA VAL A 353 4.13 3.35 -3.25
C VAL A 353 5.45 2.58 -3.28
N CYS A 354 5.44 1.31 -2.84
CA CYS A 354 6.62 0.46 -2.87
C CYS A 354 7.09 0.17 -4.30
N GLU A 355 6.20 0.08 -5.29
CA GLU A 355 6.56 -0.09 -6.70
C GLU A 355 7.34 1.11 -7.24
N GLU A 356 6.96 2.33 -6.87
CA GLU A 356 7.73 3.53 -7.23
C GLU A 356 9.16 3.49 -6.68
N LEU A 357 9.34 2.96 -5.45
CA LEU A 357 10.65 2.76 -4.84
C LEU A 357 11.41 1.58 -5.47
N ALA A 358 10.72 0.52 -5.88
CA ALA A 358 11.32 -0.70 -6.43
C ALA A 358 12.10 -0.40 -7.71
N ASP A 359 11.53 0.37 -8.64
CA ASP A 359 12.19 0.77 -9.87
C ASP A 359 13.51 1.50 -9.61
N ARG A 360 13.53 2.39 -8.62
CA ARG A 360 14.72 3.16 -8.24
C ARG A 360 15.75 2.27 -7.54
N TYR A 361 15.29 1.36 -6.68
CA TYR A 361 16.12 0.40 -5.97
C TYR A 361 16.82 -0.59 -6.91
N HIS A 362 16.11 -1.18 -7.88
CA HIS A 362 16.71 -2.11 -8.85
C HIS A 362 17.73 -1.42 -9.76
N LYS A 363 17.48 -0.16 -10.15
CA LYS A 363 18.48 0.67 -10.85
C LYS A 363 19.73 0.93 -9.99
N GLY A 364 19.54 1.27 -8.72
CA GLY A 364 20.64 1.47 -7.76
C GLY A 364 21.47 0.21 -7.52
N LEU A 365 20.82 -0.96 -7.42
CA LEU A 365 21.51 -2.25 -7.28
C LEU A 365 22.39 -2.58 -8.49
N ALA A 366 21.89 -2.34 -9.71
CA ALA A 366 22.63 -2.57 -10.93
C ALA A 366 23.88 -1.66 -11.00
N GLN A 367 23.74 -0.40 -10.60
CA GLN A 367 24.86 0.55 -10.54
C GLN A 367 25.91 0.15 -9.48
N ALA A 368 25.47 -0.24 -8.28
CA ALA A 368 26.36 -0.69 -7.21
C ALA A 368 27.16 -1.95 -7.60
N SER A 369 26.55 -2.83 -8.40
CA SER A 369 27.19 -4.06 -8.90
C SER A 369 28.13 -3.80 -10.09
N ALA A 370 27.98 -2.65 -10.78
CA ALA A 370 28.77 -2.27 -11.95
C ALA A 370 30.05 -1.49 -11.61
N VAL A 371 30.24 -1.03 -10.37
CA VAL A 371 31.49 -0.37 -9.93
C VAL A 371 32.60 -1.43 -9.87
N PRO A 372 33.60 -1.42 -10.77
CA PRO A 372 34.73 -2.33 -10.66
C PRO A 372 35.55 -1.93 -9.44
N ILE A 373 36.02 -2.91 -8.69
CA ILE A 373 37.10 -2.74 -7.71
C ILE A 373 38.27 -2.14 -8.48
N ALA A 374 38.47 -0.82 -8.37
CA ALA A 374 39.64 -0.18 -8.92
C ALA A 374 40.86 -0.83 -8.29
N CYS A 375 41.63 -1.54 -9.11
CA CYS A 375 42.87 -2.20 -8.73
C CYS A 375 43.75 -1.19 -7.99
N ALA A 376 44.08 -1.52 -6.74
CA ALA A 376 45.27 -0.99 -6.10
C ALA A 376 46.46 -1.29 -7.03
N SER A 377 46.96 -0.25 -7.67
CA SER A 377 48.20 -0.27 -8.45
C SER A 377 48.85 1.10 -8.29
N GLY A 378 49.98 1.09 -7.58
CA GLY A 378 50.78 2.28 -7.23
C GLY A 378 51.41 2.11 -5.86
#